data_AF-A0A3E0NCU8-F1
#
_entry.id   AF-A0A3E0NCU8-F1
#
_cell.length_a   1.000
_cell.length_b   1.000
_cell.length_c   1.000
_cell.angle_alpha   90.00
_cell.angle_beta   90.00
_cell.angle_gamma   90.00
#
_symmetry.space_group_name_H-M   'P 1'
#
loop_
_entity.id
_entity.type
_entity.pdbx_description
1 polymer ?
#
loop_
_entity_poly.entity_id
_entity_poly.type
_entity_poly.pdbx_seq_one_letter_code
_entity_poly.pdbx_strand_id
1 'polypeptide(L)'
;MSSKLLSSDEAAKSLGISVLTLYEWLGRSDCGEFCIRGQPMTIEYLQGGAKGQGRIRIEEQEVERLKEAMRVRPQPPRKRRPPSKPQNFPGITVPLGRPDD
;
A
#
# COMPACT_ATOMS: atom_id res chain seq x y z
N MET A 1 -6.27 6.46 -28.41
CA MET A 1 -6.43 7.03 -27.06
C MET A 1 -5.11 7.72 -26.73
N SER A 2 -5.07 9.05 -26.70
CA SER A 2 -3.83 9.79 -26.41
C SER A 2 -3.58 9.75 -24.91
N SER A 3 -2.70 8.87 -24.43
CA SER A 3 -2.31 8.81 -23.01
C SER A 3 -1.53 10.08 -22.67
N LYS A 4 -2.16 10.98 -21.91
CA LYS A 4 -1.52 12.19 -21.42
C LYS A 4 -0.39 11.80 -20.45
N LEU A 5 0.81 12.30 -20.73
CA LEU A 5 2.00 12.08 -19.89
C LEU A 5 2.17 13.25 -18.92
N LEU A 6 2.11 12.95 -17.63
CA LEU A 6 2.30 13.89 -16.54
C LEU A 6 3.77 13.93 -16.13
N SER A 7 4.27 15.11 -15.78
CA SER A 7 5.53 15.27 -15.06
C SER A 7 5.41 14.79 -13.61
N SER A 8 6.55 14.58 -12.93
CA SER A 8 6.58 14.21 -11.51
C SER A 8 5.80 15.19 -10.62
N ASP A 9 5.87 16.50 -10.93
CA ASP A 9 5.15 17.54 -10.17
C ASP A 9 3.63 17.40 -10.35
N GLU A 10 3.17 17.25 -11.59
CA GLU A 10 1.75 17.08 -11.91
C GLU A 10 1.19 15.78 -11.31
N ALA A 11 1.96 14.68 -11.39
CA ALA A 11 1.57 13.39 -10.82
C ALA A 11 1.49 13.45 -9.29
N ALA A 12 2.50 14.01 -8.62
CA ALA A 12 2.51 14.17 -7.17
C ALA A 12 1.35 15.05 -6.67
N LYS A 13 1.12 16.18 -7.35
CA LYS A 13 0.01 17.09 -7.08
C LYS A 13 -1.35 16.38 -7.25
N SER A 14 -1.49 15.59 -8.30
CA SER A 14 -2.70 14.81 -8.57
C SER A 14 -2.96 13.77 -7.46
N LEU A 15 -1.91 13.09 -6.99
CA LEU A 15 -1.98 12.10 -5.89
C LEU A 15 -2.16 12.74 -4.50
N GLY A 16 -1.94 14.04 -4.37
CA GLY A 16 -1.96 14.74 -3.08
C GLY A 16 -0.76 14.42 -2.19
N ILE A 17 0.38 14.09 -2.78
CA ILE A 17 1.65 13.78 -2.08
C ILE A 17 2.75 14.75 -2.50
N SER A 18 3.86 14.78 -1.75
CA SER A 18 5.03 15.55 -2.16
C SER A 18 5.77 14.88 -3.32
N VAL A 19 6.48 15.67 -4.15
CA VAL A 19 7.32 15.14 -5.23
C VAL A 19 8.43 14.23 -4.67
N LEU A 20 8.96 14.55 -3.49
CA LEU A 20 9.95 13.70 -2.80
C LEU A 20 9.37 12.32 -2.46
N THR A 21 8.14 12.30 -1.93
CA THR A 21 7.41 11.05 -1.66
C THR A 21 7.18 10.25 -2.93
N LEU A 22 6.86 10.92 -4.04
CA LEU A 22 6.73 10.25 -5.33
C LEU A 22 8.06 9.60 -5.75
N TYR A 23 9.19 10.28 -5.64
CA TYR A 23 10.50 9.67 -5.96
C TYR A 23 10.84 8.48 -5.06
N GLU A 24 10.53 8.57 -3.77
CA GLU A 24 10.69 7.44 -2.84
C GLU A 24 9.83 6.25 -3.26
N TRP A 25 8.58 6.49 -3.68
CA TRP A 25 7.68 5.45 -4.18
C TRP A 25 8.22 4.79 -5.45
N LEU A 26 8.75 5.58 -6.40
CA LEU A 26 9.37 5.05 -7.61
C LEU A 26 10.57 4.17 -7.26
N GLY A 27 11.47 4.63 -6.38
CA GLY A 27 12.62 3.83 -5.95
C GLY A 27 12.22 2.52 -5.25
N ARG A 28 11.18 2.54 -4.39
CA ARG A 28 10.64 1.32 -3.76
C ARG A 28 9.96 0.41 -4.77
N SER A 29 9.31 0.96 -5.79
CA SER A 29 8.66 0.20 -6.85
C SER A 29 9.70 -0.57 -7.66
N ASP A 30 10.83 0.07 -8.00
CA ASP A 30 11.92 -0.57 -8.73
C ASP A 30 12.54 -1.74 -7.96
N CYS A 31 12.59 -1.64 -6.63
CA CYS A 31 13.05 -2.72 -5.74
C CYS A 31 11.96 -3.78 -5.44
N GLY A 32 10.72 -3.60 -5.94
CA GLY A 32 9.60 -4.51 -5.66
C GLY A 32 9.03 -4.41 -4.23
N GLU A 33 9.37 -3.37 -3.49
CA GLU A 33 8.96 -3.14 -2.09
C GLU A 33 7.76 -2.18 -1.97
N PHE A 34 7.34 -1.57 -3.07
CA PHE A 34 6.26 -0.59 -3.05
C PHE A 34 4.91 -1.26 -2.76
N CYS A 35 4.24 -0.74 -1.73
CA CYS A 35 2.93 -1.21 -1.31
C CYS A 35 2.02 -0.03 -0.99
N ILE A 36 0.78 -0.08 -1.48
CA ILE A 36 -0.28 0.84 -1.07
C ILE A 36 -1.26 0.03 -0.22
N ARG A 37 -1.47 0.45 1.04
CA ARG A 37 -2.39 -0.21 1.99
C ARG A 37 -2.14 -1.72 2.15
N GLY A 38 -0.89 -2.14 2.09
CA GLY A 38 -0.49 -3.55 2.23
C GLY A 38 -0.69 -4.40 0.96
N GLN A 39 -1.08 -3.79 -0.16
CA GLN A 39 -1.10 -4.45 -1.46
C GLN A 39 0.18 -4.10 -2.23
N PRO A 40 0.98 -5.10 -2.64
CA PRO A 40 2.17 -4.85 -3.45
C PRO A 40 1.76 -4.30 -4.82
N MET A 41 2.44 -3.25 -5.26
CA MET A 41 2.17 -2.59 -6.53
C MET A 41 3.47 -2.19 -7.20
N THR A 42 3.49 -2.24 -8.52
CA THR A 42 4.53 -1.62 -9.35
C THR A 42 3.99 -0.30 -9.88
N ILE A 43 4.85 0.71 -10.07
CA ILE A 43 4.51 1.98 -10.69
C ILE A 43 5.09 1.99 -12.10
N GLU A 44 4.24 2.21 -13.10
CA GLU A 44 4.66 2.30 -14.50
C GLU A 44 5.01 3.75 -14.85
N TYR A 45 6.25 3.99 -15.24
CA TYR A 45 6.72 5.31 -15.63
C TYR A 45 7.76 5.25 -16.74
N LEU A 46 7.89 6.36 -17.45
CA LEU A 46 8.86 6.55 -18.52
C LEU A 46 9.94 7.50 -18.02
N GLN A 47 11.20 7.11 -18.20
CA GLN A 47 12.35 7.97 -17.92
C GLN A 47 12.95 8.46 -19.24
N GLY A 48 12.93 9.78 -19.46
CA GLY A 48 13.49 10.43 -20.64
C GLY A 48 14.69 11.35 -20.31
N GLY A 49 15.52 11.61 -21.32
CA GLY A 49 16.66 12.55 -21.27
C GLY A 49 17.91 12.01 -21.97
N ALA A 50 18.74 12.91 -22.52
CA ALA A 50 20.04 12.51 -23.04
C ALA A 50 20.89 11.93 -21.89
N LYS A 51 21.35 10.69 -22.04
CA LYS A 51 22.12 9.96 -21.03
C LYS A 51 21.40 9.73 -19.68
N GLY A 52 20.06 9.63 -19.68
CA GLY A 52 19.31 9.25 -18.47
C GLY A 52 19.05 10.38 -17.47
N GLN A 53 19.33 11.64 -17.84
CA GLN A 53 19.05 12.82 -16.99
C GLN A 53 17.54 13.14 -16.92
N GLY A 54 16.83 12.37 -16.11
CA GLY A 54 16.03 12.92 -15.01
C GLY A 54 14.62 13.41 -15.31
N ARG A 55 14.07 13.23 -16.51
CA ARG A 55 12.65 13.57 -16.74
C ARG A 55 11.80 12.33 -16.65
N ILE A 56 11.20 12.13 -15.48
CA ILE A 56 10.17 11.11 -15.27
C ILE A 56 8.84 11.61 -15.82
N ARG A 57 8.18 10.73 -16.56
CA ARG A 57 6.83 10.91 -17.10
C ARG A 57 5.96 9.74 -16.68
N ILE A 58 4.77 10.02 -16.18
CA ILE A 58 3.82 9.01 -15.72
C ILE A 58 2.55 9.17 -16.52
N GLU A 59 1.95 8.06 -16.96
CA GLU A 59 0.66 8.12 -17.63
C GLU A 59 -0.44 8.60 -16.68
N GLU A 60 -1.36 9.41 -17.18
CA GLU A 60 -2.50 9.88 -16.38
C GLU A 60 -3.37 8.72 -15.85
N GLN A 61 -3.50 7.65 -16.64
CA GLN A 61 -4.22 6.44 -16.22
C GLN A 61 -3.55 5.73 -15.05
N GLU A 62 -2.22 5.73 -15.03
CA GLU A 62 -1.44 5.14 -13.96
C GLU A 62 -1.62 5.93 -12.66
N VAL A 63 -1.62 7.26 -12.74
CA VAL A 63 -1.93 8.12 -11.60
C VAL A 63 -3.34 7.84 -11.07
N GLU A 64 -4.32 7.62 -11.95
CA GLU A 64 -5.68 7.27 -11.54
C GLU A 64 -5.75 5.89 -10.86
N ARG A 65 -4.99 4.90 -11.36
CA ARG A 65 -4.85 3.58 -10.73
C ARG A 65 -4.29 3.69 -9.31
N LEU A 66 -3.24 4.50 -9.13
CA LEU A 66 -2.65 4.76 -7.82
C LEU A 66 -3.62 5.47 -6.87
N LYS A 67 -4.40 6.45 -7.36
CA LYS A 67 -5.45 7.11 -6.57
C LYS A 67 -6.51 6.14 -6.08
N GLU A 68 -7.00 5.26 -6.95
CA GLU A 68 -8.01 4.27 -6.54
C GLU A 68 -7.44 3.28 -5.52
N ALA A 69 -6.17 2.91 -5.63
CA ALA A 69 -5.49 2.11 -4.60
C ALA A 69 -5.35 2.85 -3.25
N MET A 70 -5.13 4.17 -3.28
CA MET A 70 -5.08 5.00 -2.07
C MET A 70 -6.45 5.15 -1.40
N ARG A 71 -7.54 4.98 -2.15
CA ARG A 71 -8.90 5.27 -1.71
C ARG A 71 -9.30 4.44 -0.49
N VAL A 72 -9.72 5.14 0.57
CA VAL A 72 -10.27 4.50 1.77
C VAL A 72 -11.70 4.09 1.50
N ARG A 73 -11.98 2.78 1.57
CA ARG A 73 -13.34 2.26 1.74
C ARG A 73 -13.54 2.00 3.24
N PRO A 74 -14.29 2.84 3.97
CA PRO A 74 -14.52 2.64 5.39
C PRO A 74 -15.16 1.26 5.58
N GLN A 75 -14.45 0.36 6.27
CA GLN A 75 -15.02 -0.94 6.60
C GLN A 75 -15.99 -0.76 7.78
N PRO A 76 -17.17 -1.42 7.75
CA PRO A 76 -18.03 -1.43 8.91
C PRO A 76 -17.28 -2.05 10.09
N PRO A 77 -17.55 -1.59 11.33
CA PRO A 77 -16.89 -2.11 12.51
C PRO A 77 -17.01 -3.64 12.56
N ARG A 78 -15.87 -4.32 12.68
CA ARG A 78 -15.85 -5.78 12.82
C ARG A 78 -16.66 -6.15 14.07
N LYS A 79 -17.75 -6.90 13.89
CA LYS A 79 -18.45 -7.51 15.02
C LYS A 79 -17.44 -8.39 15.77
N ARG A 80 -17.13 -8.03 17.01
CA ARG A 80 -16.33 -8.90 17.89
C ARG A 80 -17.03 -10.25 17.97
N ARG A 81 -16.31 -11.33 17.65
CA ARG A 81 -16.80 -12.66 18.00
C ARG A 81 -16.77 -12.76 19.53
N PRO A 82 -17.86 -13.21 20.18
CA PRO A 82 -17.78 -13.51 21.60
C PRO A 82 -16.69 -14.57 21.81
N PRO A 83 -15.97 -14.52 22.95
CA PRO A 83 -14.99 -15.56 23.26
C PRO A 83 -15.67 -16.92 23.17
N SER A 84 -15.09 -17.84 22.38
CA SER A 84 -15.52 -19.23 22.39
C SER A 84 -15.30 -19.74 23.81
N LYS A 85 -16.34 -20.31 24.42
CA LYS A 85 -16.21 -21.00 25.72
C LYS A 85 -14.99 -21.92 25.65
N PRO A 86 -14.10 -21.94 26.65
CA PRO A 86 -12.99 -22.89 26.66
C PRO A 86 -13.59 -24.28 26.49
N GLN A 87 -13.30 -24.92 25.36
CA GLN A 87 -13.51 -26.35 25.26
C GLN A 87 -12.57 -26.93 26.31
N ASN A 88 -13.11 -27.62 27.32
CA ASN A 88 -12.32 -28.54 28.12
C ASN A 88 -11.57 -29.42 27.12
N PHE A 89 -10.25 -29.24 27.04
CA PHE A 89 -9.42 -30.09 26.20
C PHE A 89 -9.58 -31.52 26.74
N PRO A 90 -10.01 -32.49 25.93
CA PRO A 90 -10.12 -33.87 26.39
C PRO A 90 -8.72 -34.35 26.79
N GLY A 91 -8.52 -34.57 28.10
CA GLY A 91 -7.25 -35.02 28.67
C GLY A 91 -6.59 -34.08 29.68
N ILE A 92 -7.06 -32.83 29.85
CA ILE A 92 -6.58 -31.94 30.93
C ILE A 92 -7.58 -32.02 32.09
N THR A 93 -7.32 -32.90 33.06
CA THR A 93 -8.13 -33.09 34.27
C THR A 93 -7.63 -32.31 35.49
N VAL A 94 -6.48 -31.65 35.37
CA VAL A 94 -5.87 -30.87 36.45
C VAL A 94 -6.10 -29.37 36.26
N PRO A 95 -6.43 -28.64 37.33
CA PRO A 95 -6.50 -27.18 37.28
C PRO A 95 -5.10 -26.65 36.92
N LEU A 96 -5.01 -25.84 35.87
CA LEU A 96 -3.79 -25.11 35.54
C LEU A 96 -3.53 -24.12 36.68
N GLY A 97 -2.52 -24.40 37.50
CA GLY A 97 -2.09 -23.55 38.59
C GLY A 97 -1.66 -22.17 38.08
N ARG A 98 -1.87 -21.13 38.90
CA ARG A 98 -1.37 -19.78 38.61
C ARG A 98 0.09 -19.66 39.08
N PRO A 99 0.92 -18.80 38.46
CA PRO A 99 2.36 -18.72 38.76
C PRO A 99 2.71 -18.07 40.12
N ASP A 100 1.74 -17.86 41.01
CA ASP A 100 1.90 -17.13 42.27
C ASP A 100 1.65 -18.01 43.52
N ASP A 101 1.67 -19.35 43.36
CA ASP A 101 1.71 -20.34 44.46
C ASP A 101 3.05 -21.10 44.47
#